data_AF-A0A4R5BMV1-F1
#
_entry.id   AF-A0A4R5BMV1-F1
#
_cell.length_a   1.000
_cell.length_b   1.000
_cell.length_c   1.000
_cell.angle_alpha   90.00
_cell.angle_beta   90.00
_cell.angle_gamma   90.00
#
_symmetry.space_group_name_H-M   'P 1'
#
loop_
_entity.id
_entity.type
_entity.pdbx_description
1 polymer ?
#
loop_
_entity_poly.entity_id
_entity_poly.type
_entity_poly.pdbx_seq_one_letter_code
_entity_poly.pdbx_strand_id
1 'polypeptide(L)'
;MAGFVVDPEGLQSAISQLTRIKNDVDSLLAQAREVKPGELTADDTYTGQARKAIQDRATAESGSLSMIAQQLRTKLDEKISAYQAVLDEYQRNDDAAAANVNRLHQEA
;
A
#
# COMPACT_ATOMS: atom_id res chain seq x y z
N MET A 1 -6.69 -31.89 9.31
CA MET A 1 -6.39 -30.59 8.69
C MET A 1 -5.36 -29.91 9.57
N ALA A 2 -4.10 -29.84 9.16
CA ALA A 2 -3.07 -29.18 9.95
C ALA A 2 -3.44 -27.69 10.07
N GLY A 3 -3.74 -27.23 11.28
CA GLY A 3 -4.04 -25.84 11.54
C GLY A 3 -2.83 -25.01 11.15
N PHE A 4 -3.00 -24.11 10.17
CA PHE A 4 -2.00 -23.08 9.93
C PHE A 4 -1.89 -22.26 11.21
N VAL A 5 -0.75 -22.35 11.88
CA VAL A 5 -0.42 -21.45 12.98
C VAL A 5 -0.22 -20.08 12.32
N VAL A 6 -1.25 -19.24 12.43
CA VAL A 6 -1.13 -17.82 12.06
C VAL A 6 -0.12 -17.21 13.02
N ASP A 7 0.89 -16.54 12.47
CA ASP A 7 1.88 -15.75 13.22
C ASP A 7 1.41 -14.28 13.26
N PRO A 8 0.80 -13.82 14.37
CA PRO A 8 0.22 -12.48 14.44
C PRO A 8 1.30 -11.39 14.43
N GLU A 9 2.46 -11.66 15.03
CA GLU A 9 3.59 -10.73 15.05
C GLU A 9 4.17 -10.56 13.64
N GLY A 10 4.33 -11.67 12.92
CA GLY A 10 4.73 -11.67 11.52
C GLY A 10 3.76 -10.89 10.63
N LEU A 11 2.45 -11.08 10.81
CA LEU A 11 1.42 -10.32 10.09
C LEU A 11 1.46 -8.83 10.40
N GLN A 12 1.63 -8.45 11.67
CA GLN A 12 1.70 -7.05 12.08
C GLN A 12 2.96 -6.36 11.52
N SER A 13 4.09 -7.07 11.51
CA SER A 13 5.33 -6.60 10.88
C SER A 13 5.15 -6.42 9.36
N ALA A 14 4.52 -7.39 8.69
CA ALA A 14 4.23 -7.30 7.26
C ALA A 14 3.31 -6.11 6.92
N ILE A 15 2.23 -5.89 7.69
CA ILE A 15 1.33 -4.73 7.55
C ILE A 15 2.11 -3.42 7.69
N SER A 16 3.00 -3.32 8.69
CA SER A 16 3.82 -2.13 8.91
C SER A 16 4.74 -1.83 7.72
N GLN A 17 5.41 -2.86 7.20
CA GLN A 17 6.27 -2.74 6.01
C GLN A 17 5.49 -2.33 4.77
N LEU A 18 4.34 -2.96 4.51
CA LEU A 18 3.47 -2.61 3.39
C LEU A 18 2.95 -1.17 3.49
N THR A 19 2.63 -0.71 4.70
CA THR A 19 2.20 0.66 4.96
C THR A 19 3.32 1.65 4.69
N ARG A 20 4.57 1.32 5.06
CA ARG A 20 5.74 2.15 4.73
C ARG A 20 5.92 2.27 3.22
N ILE A 21 5.88 1.16 2.50
CA ILE A 21 6.00 1.15 1.03
C ILE A 21 4.87 1.96 0.41
N LYS A 22 3.64 1.85 0.92
CA LYS A 22 2.50 2.65 0.46
C LYS A 22 2.75 4.16 0.64
N ASN A 23 3.31 4.57 1.79
CA ASN A 23 3.65 5.97 2.02
C ASN A 23 4.73 6.47 1.04
N ASP A 24 5.70 5.62 0.69
CA ASP A 24 6.70 5.94 -0.34
C ASP A 24 6.04 6.10 -1.72
N VAL A 25 5.07 5.25 -2.05
CA VAL A 25 4.26 5.36 -3.29
C VAL A 25 3.41 6.63 -3.31
N ASP A 26 2.80 6.99 -2.17
CA ASP A 26 2.06 8.25 -2.02
C ASP A 26 2.99 9.47 -2.23
N SER A 27 4.25 9.39 -1.75
CA SER A 27 5.27 10.41 -2.03
C SER A 27 5.65 10.47 -3.51
N LEU A 28 5.83 9.32 -4.17
CA LEU A 28 6.11 9.26 -5.62
C LEU A 28 4.98 9.88 -6.44
N LEU A 29 3.72 9.67 -6.05
CA LEU A 29 2.56 10.31 -6.70
C LEU A 29 2.59 11.84 -6.56
N ALA A 30 2.96 12.35 -5.38
CA ALA A 30 3.12 13.78 -5.17
C ALA A 30 4.26 14.35 -6.04
N GLN A 31 5.43 13.68 -6.02
CA GLN A 31 6.59 14.08 -6.82
C GLN A 31 6.30 14.05 -8.33
N ALA A 32 5.57 13.04 -8.82
CA ALA A 32 5.20 12.93 -10.23
C ALA A 32 4.39 14.16 -10.72
N ARG A 33 3.52 14.72 -9.86
CA ARG A 33 2.74 15.93 -10.18
C ARG A 33 3.58 17.20 -10.21
N GLU A 34 4.71 17.18 -9.52
CA GLU A 34 5.65 18.30 -9.44
C GLU A 34 6.75 18.23 -10.49
N VAL A 35 6.80 17.17 -11.32
CA VAL A 35 7.78 17.03 -12.39
C VAL A 35 7.68 18.22 -13.35
N LYS A 36 8.68 19.10 -13.25
CA LYS A 36 8.90 20.21 -14.15
C LYS A 36 10.25 20.00 -14.82
N PRO A 37 10.29 19.75 -16.14
CA PRO A 37 11.55 19.76 -16.86
C PRO A 37 12.14 21.18 -16.80
N GLY A 38 13.33 21.30 -16.19
CA GLY A 38 14.00 22.56 -15.85
C GLY A 38 14.37 23.46 -17.04
N GLU A 39 15.67 23.64 -17.34
CA GLU A 39 16.20 24.55 -18.38
C GLU A 39 15.84 24.19 -19.84
N LEU A 40 14.75 23.47 -20.08
CA LEU A 40 14.09 23.41 -21.39
C LEU A 40 13.27 24.70 -21.63
N THR A 41 13.90 25.87 -21.42
CA THR A 41 13.26 27.21 -21.37
C THR A 41 13.36 27.98 -22.68
N ALA A 42 13.96 27.40 -23.73
CA ALA A 42 14.13 28.09 -25.00
C ALA A 42 12.79 28.36 -25.72
N ASP A 43 11.68 27.76 -25.25
CA ASP A 43 10.30 27.89 -25.76
C ASP A 43 10.19 27.75 -27.29
N ASP A 44 11.18 27.09 -27.89
CA ASP A 44 11.15 26.64 -29.27
C ASP A 44 10.31 25.35 -29.39
N THR A 45 9.93 25.01 -30.62
CA THR A 45 9.09 23.85 -30.90
C THR A 45 9.66 22.54 -30.33
N TYR A 46 10.99 22.36 -30.32
CA TYR A 46 11.63 21.13 -29.88
C TYR A 46 11.71 21.05 -28.35
N THR A 47 12.07 22.15 -27.68
CA THR A 47 12.11 22.21 -26.22
C THR A 47 10.71 22.14 -25.60
N GLY A 48 9.69 22.72 -26.26
CA GLY A 48 8.29 22.57 -25.89
C GLY A 48 7.77 21.13 -26.01
N GLN A 49 8.10 20.43 -27.11
CA GLN A 49 7.75 19.02 -27.29
C GLN A 49 8.43 18.11 -26.26
N ALA A 50 9.73 18.35 -25.98
CA ALA A 50 10.47 17.60 -24.96
C ALA A 50 9.87 17.82 -23.57
N ARG A 51 9.51 19.07 -23.22
CA ARG A 51 8.84 19.40 -21.96
C ARG A 51 7.52 18.65 -21.82
N LYS A 52 6.70 18.64 -22.86
CA LYS A 52 5.42 17.91 -22.87
C LYS A 52 5.63 16.40 -22.72
N ALA A 53 6.58 15.81 -23.45
CA ALA A 53 6.84 14.37 -23.36
C ALA A 53 7.27 13.94 -21.95
N ILE A 54 8.08 14.75 -21.26
CA ILE A 54 8.49 14.50 -19.88
C ILE A 54 7.29 14.58 -18.92
N GLN A 55 6.45 15.62 -19.08
CA GLN A 55 5.23 15.77 -18.28
C GLN A 55 4.25 14.60 -18.52
N ASP A 56 3.99 14.24 -19.78
CA ASP A 56 3.11 13.12 -20.13
C ASP A 56 3.64 11.81 -19.53
N ARG A 57 4.96 11.57 -19.57
CA ARG A 57 5.55 10.37 -18.95
C ARG A 57 5.37 10.34 -17.43
N ALA A 58 5.33 11.50 -16.78
CA ALA A 58 5.11 11.61 -15.34
C ALA A 58 3.62 11.49 -14.96
N THR A 59 2.72 12.16 -15.70
CA THR A 59 1.34 12.41 -15.25
C THR A 59 0.22 11.97 -16.19
N ALA A 60 0.49 11.48 -17.40
CA ALA A 60 -0.57 11.10 -18.34
C ALA A 60 -1.49 10.00 -17.79
N GLU A 61 -2.68 9.84 -18.36
CA GLU A 61 -3.64 8.83 -17.91
C GLU A 61 -3.18 7.39 -18.18
N SER A 62 -2.33 7.18 -19.19
CA SER A 62 -1.86 5.86 -19.59
C SER A 62 -0.34 5.80 -19.70
N GLY A 63 0.24 4.70 -19.21
CA GLY A 63 1.67 4.41 -19.30
C GLY A 63 2.57 5.39 -18.54
N SER A 64 2.01 6.23 -17.68
CA SER A 64 2.75 7.20 -16.89
C SER A 64 3.21 6.63 -15.55
N LEU A 65 4.14 7.34 -14.90
CA LEU A 65 4.54 7.04 -13.53
C LEU A 65 3.34 7.15 -12.56
N SER A 66 2.49 8.19 -12.71
CA SER A 66 1.33 8.39 -11.84
C SER A 66 0.34 7.22 -11.93
N MET A 67 0.04 6.74 -13.14
CA MET A 67 -0.86 5.60 -13.35
C MET A 67 -0.32 4.34 -12.66
N ILE A 68 0.95 4.01 -12.90
CA ILE A 68 1.57 2.79 -12.34
C ILE A 68 1.64 2.87 -10.81
N ALA A 69 2.04 4.02 -10.27
CA ALA A 69 2.09 4.24 -8.83
C ALA A 69 0.69 4.14 -8.19
N GLN A 70 -0.35 4.65 -8.85
CA GLN A 70 -1.71 4.54 -8.35
C GLN A 70 -2.23 3.10 -8.37
N GLN A 71 -1.91 2.32 -9.40
CA GLN A 71 -2.22 0.88 -9.44
C GLN A 71 -1.52 0.12 -8.31
N LEU A 72 -0.23 0.40 -8.08
CA LEU A 72 0.52 -0.20 -6.99
C LEU A 72 -0.08 0.17 -5.62
N ARG A 73 -0.42 1.43 -5.41
CA ARG A 73 -1.10 1.91 -4.19
C ARG A 73 -2.39 1.13 -3.91
N THR A 74 -3.24 0.97 -4.91
CA THR A 74 -4.48 0.18 -4.79
C THR A 74 -4.18 -1.27 -4.39
N LYS A 75 -3.16 -1.90 -4.99
CA LYS A 75 -2.76 -3.27 -4.64
C LYS A 75 -2.21 -3.38 -3.22
N LEU A 76 -1.48 -2.37 -2.76
CA LEU A 76 -1.01 -2.31 -1.38
C LEU A 76 -2.19 -2.16 -0.40
N ASP A 77 -3.16 -1.29 -0.69
CA ASP A 77 -4.38 -1.12 0.10
C ASP A 77 -5.16 -2.44 0.22
N GLU A 78 -5.36 -3.15 -0.90
CA GLU A 78 -6.00 -4.47 -0.92
C GLU A 78 -5.26 -5.48 -0.01
N LYS A 79 -3.92 -5.53 -0.08
CA LYS A 79 -3.12 -6.48 0.69
C LYS A 79 -3.07 -6.15 2.18
N ILE A 80 -2.91 -4.88 2.53
CA ILE A 80 -2.98 -4.42 3.92
C ILE A 80 -4.33 -4.78 4.53
N SER A 81 -5.42 -4.48 3.83
CA SER A 81 -6.78 -4.77 4.29
C SER A 81 -7.00 -6.27 4.50
N ALA A 82 -6.49 -7.11 3.59
CA ALA A 82 -6.59 -8.56 3.72
C ALA A 82 -5.81 -9.09 4.94
N TYR A 83 -4.60 -8.58 5.20
CA TYR A 83 -3.81 -9.00 6.35
C TYR A 83 -4.40 -8.51 7.67
N GLN A 84 -4.96 -7.30 7.70
CA GLN A 84 -5.69 -6.79 8.86
C GLN A 84 -6.92 -7.65 9.17
N ALA A 85 -7.68 -8.05 8.15
CA ALA A 85 -8.85 -8.93 8.35
C ALA A 85 -8.46 -10.29 8.97
N VAL A 86 -7.34 -10.88 8.53
CA VAL A 86 -6.83 -12.14 9.12
C VAL A 86 -6.39 -11.93 10.57
N LEU A 87 -5.72 -10.82 10.87
CA LEU A 87 -5.28 -10.49 12.23
C LEU A 87 -6.48 -10.28 13.16
N ASP A 88 -7.50 -9.55 12.71
CA ASP A 88 -8.73 -9.31 13.47
C ASP A 88 -9.50 -10.62 13.74
N GLU A 89 -9.57 -11.52 12.76
CA GLU A 89 -10.19 -12.84 12.92
C GLU A 89 -9.42 -13.68 13.96
N TYR A 90 -8.08 -13.66 13.89
CA TYR A 90 -7.24 -14.36 14.85
C TYR A 90 -7.47 -13.86 16.28
N GLN A 91 -7.47 -12.54 16.49
CA GLN A 91 -7.70 -11.93 17.81
C GLN A 91 -9.07 -12.29 18.38
N ARG A 92 -10.13 -12.25 17.56
CA ARG A 92 -11.48 -12.65 18.02
C ARG A 92 -11.56 -14.12 18.42
N ASN A 93 -10.89 -15.00 17.69
CA ASN A 93 -10.87 -16.42 17.98
C ASN A 93 -10.09 -16.72 19.28
N ASP A 94 -9.00 -15.99 19.53
CA ASP A 94 -8.23 -16.11 20.76
C ASP A 94 -9.01 -15.59 21.98
N ASP A 95 -9.67 -14.43 21.85
CA ASP A 95 -10.56 -13.88 22.88
C ASP A 95 -11.72 -14.84 23.22
N ALA A 96 -12.34 -15.44 22.19
CA ALA A 96 -13.43 -16.40 22.37
C ALA A 96 -12.95 -17.69 23.07
N ALA A 97 -11.76 -18.17 22.73
CA ALA A 97 -11.15 -19.33 23.38
C ALA A 97 -10.82 -19.03 24.85
N ALA A 98 -10.21 -17.88 25.15
CA ALA A 98 -9.89 -17.45 26.50
C ALA A 98 -11.15 -17.30 27.38
N ALA A 99 -12.22 -16.72 26.84
CA ALA A 99 -13.49 -16.57 27.54
C ALA A 99 -14.16 -17.92 27.86
N ASN A 100 -13.99 -18.93 26.99
CA ASN A 100 -14.56 -20.26 27.20
C ASN A 100 -13.81 -21.07 28.27
N VAL A 101 -12.47 -20.95 28.33
CA VAL A 101 -11.64 -21.57 29.38
C VAL A 101 -11.99 -21.04 30.77
N ASN A 102 -12.16 -19.72 30.89
CA ASN A 102 -12.54 -19.10 32.17
C ASN A 102 -13.93 -19.55 32.67
N ARG A 103 -14.88 -19.81 31.77
CA ARG A 103 -16.20 -20.33 32.12
C ARG A 103 -16.13 -21.77 32.66
N LEU A 104 -15.38 -22.64 31.98
CA LEU A 104 -15.17 -24.02 32.42
C LEU A 104 -14.47 -24.12 33.80
N HIS A 105 -13.59 -23.17 34.12
CA HIS A 105 -12.93 -23.10 35.43
C HIS A 105 -13.81 -22.55 36.57
N GLN A 106 -14.93 -21.87 36.27
CA GLN A 106 -15.87 -21.37 37.28
C GLN A 106 -17.00 -22.36 37.59
N GLU A 107 -17.24 -23.33 36.72
CA GLU A 107 -18.29 -24.35 36.87
C GLU A 107 -17.75 -25.70 37.43
N ALA A 108 -16.45 -25.80 37.72
CA ALA A 108 -15.77 -26.95 38.31
C ALA A 108 -15.39 -26.71 39.78
#